data_AF-A5GKW6-F1
#
_entry.id   AF-A5GKW6-F1
#
_cell.length_a   1.000
_cell.length_b   1.000
_cell.length_c   1.000
_cell.angle_alpha   90.00
_cell.angle_beta   90.00
_cell.angle_gamma   90.00
#
_symmetry.space_group_name_H-M   'P 1'
#
loop_
_entity.id
_entity.type
_entity.pdbx_description
1 polymer ?
#
loop_
_entity_poly.entity_id
_entity_poly.type
_entity_poly.pdbx_seq_one_letter_code
_entity_poly.pdbx_strand_id
1 'polypeptide(L)'
;MQRHWLRPDWDPGLTLAHLPLEPLLGRGIKVLLLDVDRTLLPGKDVVLPPAIRRWLDDASRQLHLHLVSNNPSRQRVKAVADQIGVDFTCAASKPRRRAMSRIIERLPTPPTQIAMVGDRVFTDVLAGNRLGLFTVLVRPPNAEGFPCPNDRVQRLERRLARLLGSAAR
;
A
#
# COMPACT_ATOMS: atom_id res chain seq x y z
N MET A 1 -11.17 15.63 -17.48
CA MET A 1 -11.04 14.21 -17.07
C MET A 1 -11.47 14.08 -15.62
N GLN A 2 -12.60 13.43 -15.34
CA GLN A 2 -13.03 13.17 -13.97
C GLN A 2 -12.07 12.14 -13.33
N ARG A 3 -11.29 12.56 -12.32
CA ARG A 3 -10.40 11.66 -11.58
C ARG A 3 -11.22 10.93 -10.53
N HIS A 4 -11.41 9.61 -10.69
CA HIS A 4 -12.06 8.77 -9.71
C HIS A 4 -11.12 8.47 -8.54
N TRP A 5 -11.09 9.36 -7.53
CA TRP A 5 -10.15 9.25 -6.41
C TRP A 5 -10.30 7.97 -5.55
N LEU A 6 -11.43 7.28 -5.65
CA LEU A 6 -11.73 6.07 -4.88
C LEU A 6 -11.58 4.78 -5.69
N ARG A 7 -11.11 4.88 -6.94
CA ARG A 7 -10.84 3.71 -7.79
C ARG A 7 -9.34 3.43 -7.78
N PRO A 8 -8.89 2.22 -7.40
CA PRO A 8 -7.50 1.85 -7.58
C PRO A 8 -7.19 1.67 -9.06
N ASP A 9 -5.95 1.95 -9.45
CA ASP A 9 -5.46 1.66 -10.80
C ASP A 9 -5.31 0.15 -11.02
N TRP A 10 -4.96 -0.60 -9.95
CA TRP A 10 -4.85 -2.05 -9.98
C TRP A 10 -5.43 -2.71 -8.72
N ASP A 11 -6.31 -3.69 -8.92
CA ASP A 11 -7.00 -4.44 -7.87
C ASP A 11 -7.07 -5.91 -8.26
N PRO A 12 -5.96 -6.67 -8.09
CA PRO A 12 -5.88 -8.06 -8.54
C PRO A 12 -6.63 -9.04 -7.64
N GLY A 13 -7.15 -8.60 -6.49
CA GLY A 13 -7.77 -9.49 -5.50
C GLY A 13 -6.77 -10.40 -4.77
N LEU A 14 -5.47 -10.10 -4.84
CA LEU A 14 -4.38 -10.85 -4.22
C LEU A 14 -3.86 -10.17 -2.95
N THR A 15 -3.21 -10.91 -2.06
CA THR A 15 -2.36 -10.33 -1.01
C THR A 15 -1.05 -9.85 -1.61
N LEU A 16 -0.28 -9.05 -0.85
CA LEU A 16 1.05 -8.64 -1.29
C LEU A 16 1.96 -9.85 -1.59
N ALA A 17 1.89 -10.91 -0.78
CA ALA A 17 2.70 -12.12 -0.94
C ALA A 17 2.54 -12.81 -2.30
N HIS A 18 1.43 -12.57 -3.01
CA HIS A 18 1.13 -13.18 -4.30
C HIS A 18 1.06 -12.14 -5.43
N LEU A 19 1.43 -10.89 -5.16
CA LEU A 19 1.37 -9.81 -6.15
C LEU A 19 2.54 -9.94 -7.14
N PRO A 20 2.31 -10.16 -8.44
CA PRO A 20 3.42 -10.20 -9.40
C PRO A 20 4.09 -8.83 -9.52
N LEU A 21 5.42 -8.81 -9.65
CA LEU A 21 6.20 -7.57 -9.77
C LEU A 21 6.23 -7.04 -11.21
N GLU A 22 6.11 -7.93 -12.19
CA GLU A 22 6.24 -7.66 -13.62
C GLU A 22 5.29 -6.56 -14.09
N PRO A 23 4.00 -6.51 -13.68
CA PRO A 23 3.11 -5.42 -14.07
C PRO A 23 3.53 -4.05 -13.53
N LEU A 24 4.20 -4.00 -12.38
CA LEU A 24 4.73 -2.76 -11.79
C LEU A 24 5.99 -2.31 -12.55
N LEU A 25 6.91 -3.24 -12.77
CA LEU A 25 8.16 -2.99 -13.50
C LEU A 25 7.88 -2.56 -14.94
N GLY A 26 6.96 -3.24 -15.63
CA GLY A 26 6.55 -2.91 -17.00
C GLY A 26 5.86 -1.54 -17.13
N ARG A 27 5.37 -0.96 -16.02
CA ARG A 27 4.86 0.42 -15.97
C ARG A 27 5.94 1.45 -15.68
N GLY A 28 7.18 1.02 -15.46
CA GLY A 28 8.28 1.89 -15.05
C GLY A 28 8.20 2.34 -13.60
N ILE A 29 7.46 1.62 -12.74
CA ILE A 29 7.47 1.88 -11.29
C ILE A 29 8.86 1.55 -10.76
N LYS A 30 9.40 2.47 -9.95
CA LYS A 30 10.71 2.36 -9.31
C LYS A 30 10.64 2.36 -7.79
N VAL A 31 9.57 2.93 -7.23
CA VAL A 31 9.38 3.06 -5.79
C VAL A 31 8.03 2.50 -5.37
N LEU A 32 8.02 1.71 -4.30
CA LEU A 32 6.80 1.28 -3.62
C LEU A 32 6.68 1.94 -2.26
N LEU A 33 5.60 2.71 -2.08
CA LEU A 33 5.13 3.14 -0.76
C LEU A 33 4.17 2.05 -0.24
N LEU A 34 4.63 1.29 0.75
CA LEU A 34 3.90 0.13 1.27
C LEU A 34 3.20 0.48 2.58
N ASP A 35 1.88 0.31 2.63
CA ASP A 35 1.18 0.27 3.91
C ASP A 35 1.63 -0.94 4.75
N VAL A 36 1.43 -0.87 6.08
CA VAL A 36 1.95 -1.86 7.02
C VAL A 36 0.84 -2.72 7.60
N ASP A 37 -0.07 -2.12 8.37
CA ASP A 37 -1.10 -2.85 9.11
C ASP A 37 -2.20 -3.28 8.15
N ARG A 38 -2.53 -4.58 8.10
CA ARG A 38 -3.47 -5.17 7.12
C ARG A 38 -2.97 -5.17 5.67
N THR A 39 -1.72 -4.81 5.43
CA THR A 39 -1.06 -4.96 4.12
C THR A 39 0.10 -5.95 4.20
N LEU A 40 1.06 -5.70 5.09
CA LEU A 40 2.16 -6.63 5.39
C LEU A 40 1.81 -7.61 6.51
N LEU A 41 0.98 -7.16 7.45
CA LEU A 41 0.72 -7.86 8.71
C LEU A 41 -0.77 -8.21 8.86
N PRO A 42 -1.10 -9.42 9.37
CA PRO A 42 -2.49 -9.87 9.52
C PRO A 42 -3.22 -9.22 10.71
N GLY A 43 -2.55 -8.42 11.53
CA GLY A 43 -3.13 -7.84 12.75
C GLY A 43 -2.12 -7.02 13.55
N LYS A 44 -2.12 -7.20 14.87
CA LYS A 44 -1.29 -6.44 15.83
C LYS A 44 0.10 -7.01 16.03
N ASP A 45 0.45 -8.12 15.41
CA ASP A 45 1.80 -8.67 15.46
C ASP A 45 2.78 -7.77 14.66
N VAL A 46 4.08 -7.88 14.92
CA VAL A 46 5.16 -7.27 14.13
C VAL A 46 5.93 -8.29 13.30
N VAL A 47 5.71 -9.60 13.51
CA VAL A 47 6.34 -10.65 12.72
C VAL A 47 5.71 -10.73 11.33
N LEU A 48 6.54 -10.59 10.29
CA LEU A 48 6.10 -10.74 8.91
C LEU A 48 5.77 -12.21 8.59
N PRO A 49 4.61 -12.50 7.97
CA PRO A 49 4.37 -13.80 7.37
C PRO A 49 5.52 -14.20 6.44
N PRO A 50 6.01 -15.46 6.46
CA PRO A 50 7.16 -15.88 5.64
C PRO A 50 6.99 -15.58 4.14
N ALA A 51 5.76 -15.71 3.61
CA ALA A 51 5.47 -15.40 2.22
C ALA A 51 5.57 -13.90 1.90
N ILE A 52 5.16 -13.03 2.83
CA ILE A 52 5.31 -11.58 2.71
C ILE A 52 6.78 -11.20 2.77
N ARG A 53 7.54 -11.80 3.70
CA ARG A 53 8.98 -11.56 3.83
C ARG A 53 9.73 -11.89 2.54
N ARG A 54 9.50 -13.07 1.97
CA ARG A 54 10.11 -13.45 0.68
C ARG A 54 9.79 -12.46 -0.43
N TRP A 55 8.52 -12.06 -0.54
CA TRP A 55 8.10 -11.07 -1.53
C TRP A 55 8.83 -9.73 -1.35
N LEU A 56 9.00 -9.25 -0.12
CA LEU A 56 9.73 -8.01 0.17
C LEU A 56 11.22 -8.12 -0.17
N ASP A 57 11.84 -9.26 0.14
CA ASP A 57 13.23 -9.52 -0.22
C ASP A 57 13.42 -9.53 -1.76
N ASP A 58 12.49 -10.10 -2.52
CA ASP A 58 12.54 -10.11 -3.98
C ASP A 58 12.25 -8.73 -4.59
N ALA A 59 11.28 -8.01 -4.03
CA ALA A 59 10.92 -6.66 -4.48
C ALA A 59 12.04 -5.66 -4.21
N SER A 60 12.71 -5.73 -3.05
CA SER A 60 13.79 -4.80 -2.66
C SER A 60 15.02 -4.87 -3.56
N ARG A 61 15.21 -5.97 -4.29
CA ARG A 61 16.29 -6.11 -5.29
C ARG A 61 16.03 -5.33 -6.58
N GLN A 62 14.78 -4.94 -6.82
CA GLN A 62 14.33 -4.36 -8.10
C GLN A 62 13.69 -2.97 -7.92
N LEU A 63 13.20 -2.68 -6.72
CA LEU A 63 12.43 -1.49 -6.38
C LEU A 63 12.91 -0.89 -5.07
N HIS A 64 12.88 0.43 -4.97
CA HIS A 64 13.07 1.10 -3.68
C HIS A 64 11.77 0.97 -2.86
N LEU A 65 11.87 0.42 -1.65
CA LEU A 65 10.72 0.22 -0.76
C LEU A 65 10.75 1.24 0.38
N HIS A 66 9.59 1.82 0.69
CA HIS A 66 9.42 2.71 1.84
C HIS A 66 8.12 2.39 2.56
N LEU A 67 8.17 2.14 3.87
CA LEU A 67 6.97 1.82 4.65
C LEU A 67 6.22 3.08 5.05
N VAL A 68 4.90 3.12 4.86
CA VAL A 68 4.04 4.26 5.19
C VAL A 68 2.84 3.80 6.00
N SER A 69 2.83 4.10 7.30
CA SER A 69 1.76 3.66 8.20
C SER A 69 1.00 4.82 8.84
N ASN A 70 -0.31 4.65 9.02
CA ASN A 70 -1.12 5.51 9.87
C ASN A 70 -0.91 5.24 11.37
N ASN A 71 -0.25 4.14 11.71
CA ASN A 71 0.06 3.79 13.09
C ASN A 71 1.02 4.83 13.70
N PRO A 72 0.68 5.43 14.85
CA PRO A 72 1.56 6.41 15.49
C PRO A 72 2.73 5.77 16.23
N SER A 73 2.71 4.46 16.48
CA SER A 73 3.80 3.77 17.17
C SER A 73 5.02 3.65 16.26
N ARG A 74 5.99 4.56 16.46
CA ARG A 74 7.29 4.50 15.77
C ARG A 74 8.01 3.18 16.03
N GLN A 75 7.95 2.66 17.26
CA GLN A 75 8.57 1.39 17.64
C GLN A 75 8.03 0.23 16.80
N ARG A 76 6.71 0.15 16.62
CA ARG A 76 6.06 -0.88 15.81
C ARG A 76 6.51 -0.83 14.35
N VAL A 77 6.39 0.35 13.73
CA VAL A 77 6.71 0.50 12.31
C VAL A 77 8.20 0.27 12.07
N LYS A 78 9.06 0.77 12.98
CA LYS A 78 10.50 0.53 12.94
C LYS A 78 10.82 -0.97 13.05
N ALA A 79 10.18 -1.71 13.96
CA ALA A 79 10.43 -3.14 14.10
C ALA A 79 10.11 -3.94 12.82
N VAL A 80 9.13 -3.50 12.03
CA VAL A 80 8.84 -4.09 10.71
C VAL A 80 9.88 -3.66 9.67
N ALA A 81 10.21 -2.36 9.64
CA ALA A 81 11.19 -1.81 8.71
C ALA A 81 12.59 -2.43 8.89
N ASP A 82 13.02 -2.62 10.14
CA ASP A 82 14.31 -3.21 10.51
C ASP A 82 14.44 -4.66 10.03
N GLN A 83 13.34 -5.43 9.97
CA GLN A 83 13.36 -6.81 9.49
C GLN A 83 13.77 -6.94 8.02
N ILE A 84 13.54 -5.89 7.22
CA ILE A 84 13.81 -5.86 5.77
C ILE A 84 14.81 -4.76 5.37
N GLY A 85 15.30 -3.96 6.32
CA GLY A 85 16.32 -2.94 6.09
C GLY A 85 15.87 -1.75 5.23
N VAL A 86 14.64 -1.27 5.41
CA VAL A 86 14.07 -0.18 4.60
C VAL A 86 13.69 1.05 5.42
N ASP A 87 13.55 2.20 4.74
CA ASP A 87 13.07 3.43 5.36
C ASP A 87 11.57 3.38 5.67
N PHE A 88 11.13 4.20 6.62
CA PHE A 88 9.72 4.25 7.02
C PHE A 88 9.22 5.63 7.44
N THR A 89 7.90 5.78 7.43
CA THR A 89 7.16 6.92 7.98
C THR A 89 5.94 6.42 8.74
N CYS A 90 5.92 6.67 10.05
CA CYS A 90 4.76 6.42 10.92
C CYS A 90 3.88 7.68 11.03
N ALA A 91 2.70 7.54 11.63
CA ALA A 91 1.72 8.62 11.81
C ALA A 91 1.40 9.41 10.51
N ALA A 92 1.44 8.75 9.35
CA ALA A 92 1.33 9.38 8.04
C ALA A 92 -0.03 10.10 7.82
N SER A 93 -1.05 9.73 8.60
CA SER A 93 -2.39 10.35 8.58
C SER A 93 -3.07 10.31 7.20
N LYS A 94 -2.80 9.27 6.40
CA LYS A 94 -3.54 8.93 5.16
C LYS A 94 -5.06 8.97 5.47
N PRO A 95 -5.89 9.63 4.64
CA PRO A 95 -5.61 10.06 3.27
C PRO A 95 -5.03 11.48 3.14
N ARG A 96 -4.55 12.11 4.22
CA ARG A 96 -3.90 13.43 4.14
C ARG A 96 -2.58 13.31 3.37
N ARG A 97 -2.31 14.30 2.52
CA ARG A 97 -1.15 14.31 1.61
C ARG A 97 0.17 14.61 2.31
N ARG A 98 0.13 15.41 3.38
CA ARG A 98 1.30 16.10 3.94
C ARG A 98 2.50 15.20 4.25
N ALA A 99 2.29 14.04 4.85
CA ALA A 99 3.40 13.13 5.17
C ALA A 99 3.98 12.51 3.89
N MET A 100 3.11 11.98 3.02
CA MET A 100 3.53 11.34 1.77
C MET A 100 4.15 12.32 0.77
N SER A 101 3.66 13.57 0.68
CA SER A 101 4.28 14.60 -0.17
C SER A 101 5.74 14.83 0.19
N ARG A 102 6.08 14.87 1.49
CA ARG A 102 7.48 15.02 1.93
C ARG A 102 8.36 13.83 1.60
N ILE A 103 7.78 12.62 1.57
CA ILE A 103 8.51 11.42 1.12
C ILE A 103 8.79 11.58 -0.38
N ILE A 104 7.77 11.89 -1.17
CA ILE A 104 7.87 12.04 -2.63
C ILE A 104 8.86 13.14 -3.02
N GLU A 105 8.85 14.29 -2.34
CA GLU A 105 9.77 15.41 -2.59
C GLU A 105 11.25 15.03 -2.36
N ARG A 106 11.53 13.99 -1.57
CA ARG A 106 12.89 13.51 -1.29
C ARG A 106 13.33 12.40 -2.24
N LEU A 107 12.38 11.80 -2.98
CA LEU A 107 12.68 10.73 -3.91
C LEU A 107 13.14 11.34 -5.24
N PRO A 108 14.18 10.79 -5.90
CA PRO A 108 14.66 11.26 -7.20
C PRO A 108 13.75 10.82 -8.36
N THR A 109 12.51 10.40 -8.08
CA THR A 109 11.59 9.80 -9.05
C THR A 109 10.30 10.61 -9.11
N PRO A 110 9.75 10.86 -10.32
CA PRO A 110 8.47 11.54 -10.46
C PRO A 110 7.33 10.70 -9.86
N PRO A 111 6.22 11.32 -9.42
CA PRO A 111 5.04 10.63 -8.87
C PRO A 111 4.52 9.47 -9.74
N THR A 112 4.64 9.58 -11.07
CA THR A 112 4.22 8.56 -12.04
C THR A 112 5.04 7.27 -12.00
N GLN A 113 6.22 7.28 -11.37
CA GLN A 113 7.08 6.10 -11.17
C GLN A 113 7.00 5.55 -9.73
N ILE A 114 6.02 6.02 -8.95
CA ILE A 114 5.81 5.62 -7.56
C ILE A 114 4.45 4.95 -7.45
N ALA A 115 4.40 3.79 -6.79
CA ALA A 115 3.15 3.12 -6.48
C ALA A 115 2.85 3.14 -4.97
N MET A 116 1.59 3.44 -4.62
CA MET A 116 1.04 3.24 -3.27
C MET A 116 0.35 1.87 -3.23
N VAL A 117 0.78 1.00 -2.31
CA VAL A 117 0.22 -0.35 -2.13
C VAL A 117 -0.37 -0.46 -0.73
N GLY A 118 -1.66 -0.82 -0.63
CA GLY A 118 -2.33 -0.99 0.66
C GLY A 118 -3.69 -1.69 0.56
N ASP A 119 -4.36 -1.91 1.69
CA ASP A 119 -5.64 -2.62 1.75
C ASP A 119 -6.87 -1.71 1.82
N ARG A 120 -6.70 -0.40 1.96
CA ARG A 120 -7.84 0.53 2.16
C ARG A 120 -8.06 1.45 0.98
N VAL A 121 -9.33 1.60 0.62
CA VAL A 121 -9.75 2.52 -0.44
C VAL A 121 -9.72 3.95 0.07
N PHE A 122 -10.24 4.20 1.27
CA PHE A 122 -10.38 5.56 1.79
C PHE A 122 -9.10 6.12 2.43
N THR A 123 -8.05 5.31 2.58
CA THR A 123 -6.73 5.78 3.01
C THR A 123 -5.69 5.65 1.91
N ASP A 124 -5.35 4.44 1.49
CA ASP A 124 -4.19 4.21 0.62
C ASP A 124 -4.47 4.61 -0.83
N VAL A 125 -5.56 4.08 -1.40
CA VAL A 125 -5.98 4.43 -2.78
C VAL A 125 -6.29 5.92 -2.88
N LEU A 126 -7.08 6.46 -1.95
CA LEU A 126 -7.40 7.88 -1.93
C LEU A 126 -6.15 8.76 -1.79
N ALA A 127 -5.19 8.41 -0.93
CA ALA A 127 -3.95 9.17 -0.79
C ALA A 127 -3.10 9.14 -2.06
N GLY A 128 -2.88 7.94 -2.63
CA GLY A 128 -2.08 7.76 -3.84
C GLY A 128 -2.68 8.50 -5.03
N ASN A 129 -3.99 8.33 -5.28
CA ASN A 129 -4.69 9.02 -6.36
C ASN A 129 -4.62 10.55 -6.23
N ARG A 130 -4.73 11.05 -4.99
CA ARG A 130 -4.62 12.48 -4.68
C ARG A 130 -3.23 13.07 -4.93
N LEU A 131 -2.20 12.21 -4.97
CA LEU A 131 -0.80 12.55 -5.20
C LEU A 131 -0.34 12.17 -6.62
N GLY A 132 -1.21 11.60 -7.45
CA GLY A 132 -0.88 11.16 -8.81
C GLY A 132 0.03 9.92 -8.84
N LEU A 133 0.01 9.10 -7.79
CA LEU A 133 0.73 7.83 -7.72
C LEU A 133 -0.09 6.74 -8.40
N PHE A 134 0.58 5.68 -8.85
CA PHE A 134 -0.10 4.45 -9.21
C PHE A 134 -0.64 3.76 -7.94
N THR A 135 -1.88 3.32 -7.93
CA THR A 135 -2.51 2.74 -6.74
C THR A 135 -2.81 1.25 -6.90
N VAL A 136 -2.32 0.46 -5.94
CA VAL A 136 -2.54 -0.99 -5.88
C VAL A 136 -3.30 -1.34 -4.62
N LEU A 137 -4.50 -1.88 -4.80
CA LEU A 137 -5.35 -2.35 -3.71
C LEU A 137 -5.17 -3.86 -3.52
N VAL A 138 -4.54 -4.27 -2.42
CA VAL A 138 -4.30 -5.69 -2.08
C VAL A 138 -5.30 -6.17 -1.03
N ARG A 139 -5.40 -7.49 -0.86
CA ARG A 139 -6.16 -8.12 0.21
C ARG A 139 -5.35 -8.15 1.52
N PRO A 140 -6.01 -8.01 2.69
CA PRO A 140 -5.34 -8.26 3.95
C PRO A 140 -4.83 -9.70 4.06
N PRO A 141 -3.59 -9.94 4.51
CA PRO A 141 -3.09 -11.30 4.68
C PRO A 141 -3.57 -11.94 5.99
N ASN A 142 -3.51 -13.27 6.08
CA ASN A 142 -3.48 -14.05 7.31
C ASN A 142 -2.02 -14.38 7.72
N ALA A 143 -1.82 -15.22 8.74
CA ALA A 143 -0.48 -15.56 9.23
C ALA A 143 0.37 -16.32 8.20
N GLU A 144 -0.26 -16.99 7.25
CA GLU A 144 0.37 -17.73 6.16
C GLU A 144 0.62 -16.85 4.92
N GLY A 145 0.11 -15.61 4.89
CA GLY A 145 0.24 -14.69 3.76
C GLY A 145 -0.87 -14.80 2.69
N PHE A 146 -1.88 -15.64 2.91
CA PHE A 146 -3.07 -15.77 2.07
C PHE A 146 -4.16 -14.75 2.45
N PRO A 147 -5.15 -14.49 1.59
CA PRO A 147 -6.23 -13.56 1.90
C PRO A 147 -6.96 -13.90 3.21
N CYS A 148 -7.05 -12.93 4.11
CA CYS A 148 -7.80 -13.03 5.36
C CYS A 148 -9.32 -13.10 5.05
N PRO A 149 -10.04 -14.11 5.55
CA PRO A 149 -11.50 -14.19 5.37
C PRO A 149 -12.26 -13.02 6.00
N ASN A 150 -11.66 -12.37 7.01
CA ASN A 150 -12.25 -11.28 7.78
C ASN A 150 -11.77 -9.89 7.31
N ASP A 151 -12.05 -9.57 6.04
CA ASP A 151 -11.77 -8.28 5.38
C ASP A 151 -13.02 -7.37 5.33
N ARG A 152 -13.94 -7.49 6.31
CA ARG A 152 -15.25 -6.81 6.34
C ARG A 152 -15.14 -5.32 6.05
N VAL A 153 -14.13 -4.66 6.62
CA VAL A 153 -13.94 -3.22 6.44
C VAL A 153 -13.59 -2.89 5.00
N GLN A 154 -12.58 -3.55 4.42
CA GLN A 154 -12.25 -3.38 3.00
C GLN A 154 -13.47 -3.64 2.10
N ARG A 155 -14.25 -4.70 2.36
CA ARG A 155 -15.47 -4.99 1.58
C ARG A 155 -16.50 -3.87 1.67
N LEU A 156 -16.71 -3.32 2.86
CA LEU A 156 -17.58 -2.16 3.05
C LEU A 156 -17.06 -0.93 2.30
N GLU A 157 -15.76 -0.63 2.41
CA GLU A 157 -15.15 0.50 1.72
C GLU A 157 -15.29 0.38 0.19
N ARG A 158 -15.07 -0.81 -0.36
CA ARG A 158 -15.27 -1.09 -1.80
C ARG A 158 -16.73 -0.85 -2.22
N ARG A 159 -17.71 -1.29 -1.42
CA ARG A 159 -19.14 -1.05 -1.70
C ARG A 159 -19.45 0.45 -1.69
N LEU A 160 -19.01 1.17 -0.66
CA LEU A 160 -19.21 2.61 -0.55
C LEU A 160 -18.50 3.37 -1.67
N ALA A 161 -17.26 3.01 -2.01
CA ALA A 161 -16.51 3.60 -3.11
C ALA A 161 -17.20 3.41 -4.47
N ARG A 162 -17.82 2.24 -4.71
CA ARG A 162 -18.64 2.02 -5.91
C ARG A 162 -19.86 2.93 -5.92
N LEU A 163 -20.57 3.09 -4.80
CA LEU A 163 -21.73 3.98 -4.71
C LEU A 163 -21.33 5.45 -4.94
N LEU A 164 -20.31 5.93 -4.22
CA LEU A 164 -19.78 7.29 -4.33
C LEU A 164 -19.13 7.56 -5.70
N GLY A 165 -18.55 6.53 -6.34
CA GLY A 165 -17.98 6.60 -7.69
C GLY A 165 -19.01 6.44 -8.81
N SER A 166 -20.18 5.85 -8.54
CA SER A 166 -21.30 5.67 -9.48
C SER A 166 -22.22 6.89 -9.60
N ALA A 167 -22.00 7.93 -8.78
CA ALA A 167 -22.73 9.19 -8.86
C ALA A 167 -22.29 10.09 -10.04
N ALA A 168 -21.31 9.66 -10.83
CA ALA A 168 -20.98 10.26 -12.11
C ALA A 168 -21.63 9.43 -13.24
N ARG A 169 -22.91 9.70 -13.51
CA ARG A 169 -23.47 9.48 -14.85
C ARG A 169 -23.31 10.77 -15.64
#